data_AF-A0A2M7MHG8-F1
#
_entry.id   AF-A0A2M7MHG8-F1
#
_cell.length_a   1.000
_cell.length_b   1.000
_cell.length_c   1.000
_cell.angle_alpha   90.00
_cell.angle_beta   90.00
_cell.angle_gamma   90.00
#
_symmetry.space_group_name_H-M   'P 1'
#
loop_
_entity.id
_entity.type
_entity.pdbx_description
1 polymer ?
#
loop_
_entity_poly.entity_id
_entity_poly.type
_entity_poly.pdbx_seq_one_letter_code
_entity_poly.pdbx_strand_id
1 'polypeptide(L)'
;MMLVSKKELANLKLRSIKSSDLKELAGILGVDAKGTVSNFIKKLIDIPQNKIDEFIRRKYQTQVKERQKLISDETLKQEVLKVKEFRWGVVQGQLDQKIQSEYVRRFVRYEDLINGVKSKLHDDITHYVIATWYNHWTTVLIEDHISQHSKVIPTLKNNFGVDIFFDNQPFDLKITYLPKDFTLEQVLKNPKDLIIWLYENQGAQRFGADNRFFVVLASKNNLEESWKLKRDFNFVFNEIDKFFDNASVSTKDEIIFSFKKKTYTTISKILLITK
;
A
#
# COMPACT_ATOMS: atom_id res chain seq x y z
N MET A 1 7.53 16.28 19.43
CA MET A 1 7.19 14.87 19.68
C MET A 1 6.45 14.41 18.43
N MET A 2 6.99 13.44 17.67
CA MET A 2 6.52 13.10 16.31
C MET A 2 5.29 12.21 16.26
N LEU A 3 5.02 11.51 17.37
CA LEU A 3 3.82 10.70 17.52
C LEU A 3 2.59 11.61 17.55
N VAL A 4 1.57 11.26 16.77
CA VAL A 4 0.33 12.05 16.73
C VAL A 4 -0.34 12.04 18.10
N SER A 5 -0.89 13.19 18.49
CA SER A 5 -1.71 13.30 19.69
C SER A 5 -3.03 12.55 19.51
N LYS A 6 -3.72 12.27 20.63
CA LYS A 6 -5.07 11.64 20.59
C LYS A 6 -6.06 12.42 19.73
N LYS A 7 -5.99 13.76 19.76
CA LYS A 7 -6.90 14.63 19.01
C LYS A 7 -6.57 14.66 17.52
N GLU A 8 -5.28 14.65 17.16
CA GLU A 8 -4.85 14.51 15.77
C GLU A 8 -5.22 13.13 15.21
N LEU A 9 -5.04 12.06 15.99
CA LEU A 9 -5.46 10.72 15.60
C LEU A 9 -6.97 10.66 15.33
N ALA A 10 -7.79 11.20 16.25
CA ALA A 10 -9.23 11.31 16.05
C ALA A 10 -9.57 12.07 14.75
N ASN A 11 -8.87 13.17 14.50
CA ASN A 11 -9.06 13.97 13.30
C ASN A 11 -8.77 13.17 12.03
N LEU A 12 -7.63 12.47 11.99
CA LEU A 12 -7.23 11.64 10.85
C LEU A 12 -8.22 10.50 10.61
N LYS A 13 -8.64 9.79 11.65
CA LYS A 13 -9.66 8.73 11.55
C LYS A 13 -10.96 9.27 10.99
N LEU A 14 -11.49 10.37 11.54
CA LEU A 14 -12.73 10.98 11.05
C LEU A 14 -12.58 11.52 9.62
N ARG A 15 -11.43 12.10 9.27
CA ARG A 15 -11.12 12.54 7.90
C ARG A 15 -11.08 11.38 6.92
N SER A 16 -10.76 10.16 7.36
CA SER A 16 -10.76 8.95 6.54
C SER A 16 -12.18 8.44 6.23
N ILE A 17 -13.22 8.96 6.89
CA ILE A 17 -14.61 8.54 6.68
C ILE A 17 -15.25 9.39 5.57
N LYS A 18 -16.06 8.77 4.71
CA LYS A 18 -16.81 9.50 3.66
C LYS A 18 -17.88 10.40 4.29
N SER A 19 -18.28 11.46 3.59
CA SER A 19 -19.27 12.42 4.11
C SER A 19 -20.61 11.77 4.50
N SER A 20 -21.09 10.82 3.69
CA SER A 20 -22.30 10.04 3.98
C SER A 20 -22.15 9.21 5.25
N ASP A 21 -21.02 8.53 5.42
CA ASP A 21 -20.75 7.67 6.56
C ASP A 21 -20.51 8.49 7.85
N LEU A 22 -19.95 9.71 7.76
CA LEU A 22 -19.85 10.61 8.91
C LEU A 22 -21.22 11.04 9.44
N LYS A 23 -22.19 11.27 8.54
CA LYS A 23 -23.57 11.57 8.94
C LYS A 23 -24.23 10.39 9.63
N GLU A 24 -23.99 9.17 9.13
CA GLU A 24 -24.45 7.94 9.79
C GLU A 24 -23.85 7.80 11.20
N LEU A 25 -22.53 7.98 11.34
CA LEU A 25 -21.84 7.93 12.63
C LEU A 25 -22.40 8.98 13.60
N ALA A 26 -22.61 10.21 13.15
CA ALA A 26 -23.22 11.27 13.97
C ALA A 26 -24.63 10.88 14.44
N GLY A 27 -25.45 10.32 13.54
CA GLY A 27 -26.80 9.84 13.87
C GLY A 27 -26.80 8.72 14.91
N ILE A 28 -25.89 7.73 14.78
CA ILE A 28 -25.73 6.63 15.75
C ILE A 28 -25.36 7.15 17.14
N LEU A 29 -24.57 8.24 17.19
CA LEU A 29 -24.08 8.83 18.44
C LEU A 29 -24.99 9.94 18.99
N GLY A 30 -26.16 10.19 18.37
CA GLY A 30 -27.08 11.24 18.80
C GLY A 30 -26.54 12.67 18.63
N VAL A 31 -25.53 12.86 17.78
CA VAL A 31 -24.92 14.16 17.49
C VAL A 31 -25.69 14.82 16.34
N ASP A 32 -26.10 16.08 16.53
CA ASP A 32 -26.83 16.85 15.51
C ASP A 32 -26.11 16.84 14.15
N ALA A 33 -26.78 16.22 13.16
CA ALA A 33 -26.30 15.95 11.82
C ALA A 33 -26.49 17.12 10.84
N LYS A 34 -26.72 18.35 11.32
CA LYS A 34 -26.70 19.57 10.50
C LYS A 34 -25.29 20.16 10.39
N GLY A 35 -24.89 20.49 9.17
CA GLY A 35 -23.66 21.23 8.87
C GLY A 35 -22.77 20.61 7.79
N THR A 36 -21.58 21.18 7.65
CA THR A 36 -20.54 20.70 6.73
C THR A 36 -19.74 19.54 7.33
N VAL A 37 -18.95 18.84 6.50
CA VAL A 37 -18.03 17.77 6.97
C VAL A 37 -17.12 18.24 8.10
N SER A 38 -16.59 19.48 8.00
CA SER A 38 -15.74 20.06 9.04
C SER A 38 -16.48 20.21 10.37
N ASN A 39 -17.77 20.57 10.34
CA ASN A 39 -18.59 20.66 11.55
C ASN A 39 -18.82 19.29 12.19
N PHE A 40 -19.04 18.23 11.40
CA PHE A 40 -19.14 16.88 11.94
C PHE A 40 -17.84 16.43 12.57
N ILE A 41 -16.69 16.64 11.91
CA ILE A 41 -15.39 16.29 12.48
C ILE A 41 -15.18 17.02 13.80
N LYS A 42 -15.49 18.32 13.89
CA LYS A 42 -15.37 19.09 15.14
C LYS A 42 -16.28 18.55 16.25
N LYS A 43 -17.53 18.19 15.95
CA LYS A 43 -18.47 17.64 16.92
C LYS A 43 -18.10 16.21 17.38
N LEU A 44 -17.46 15.44 16.51
CA LEU A 44 -17.07 14.05 16.75
C LEU A 44 -15.65 13.89 17.31
N ILE A 45 -14.85 14.94 17.36
CA ILE A 45 -13.41 14.86 17.66
C ILE A 45 -13.12 14.32 19.07
N ASP A 46 -14.02 14.60 20.01
CA ASP A 46 -13.87 14.22 21.42
C ASP A 46 -14.63 12.92 21.77
N ILE A 47 -15.21 12.25 20.77
CA ILE A 47 -15.85 10.93 20.95
C ILE A 47 -14.79 9.88 21.30
N PRO A 48 -15.11 8.92 22.19
CA PRO A 48 -14.23 7.80 22.50
C PRO A 48 -13.73 7.08 21.24
N GLN A 49 -12.40 6.91 21.14
CA GLN A 49 -11.74 6.34 19.96
C GLN A 49 -12.30 4.97 19.56
N ASN A 50 -12.63 4.13 20.53
CA ASN A 50 -13.20 2.80 20.29
C ASN A 50 -14.51 2.84 19.49
N LYS A 51 -15.33 3.89 19.63
CA LYS A 51 -16.57 4.04 18.85
C LYS A 51 -16.30 4.41 17.39
N ILE A 52 -15.30 5.25 17.16
CA ILE A 52 -14.84 5.60 15.80
C ILE A 52 -14.24 4.35 15.14
N ASP A 53 -13.41 3.62 15.89
CA ASP A 53 -12.72 2.41 15.44
C ASP A 53 -13.70 1.29 15.07
N GLU A 54 -14.68 1.02 15.93
CA GLU A 54 -15.75 0.05 15.68
C GLU A 54 -16.55 0.39 14.41
N PHE A 55 -16.90 1.66 14.23
CA PHE A 55 -17.60 2.12 13.03
C PHE A 55 -16.77 1.93 11.76
N ILE A 56 -15.49 2.31 11.80
CA ILE A 56 -14.57 2.14 10.67
C ILE A 56 -14.42 0.66 10.31
N ARG A 57 -14.17 -0.21 11.31
CA ARG A 57 -14.05 -1.66 11.08
C ARG A 57 -15.29 -2.23 10.40
N ARG A 58 -16.48 -1.89 10.91
CA ARG A 58 -17.76 -2.34 10.33
C ARG A 58 -17.89 -1.91 8.87
N LYS A 59 -17.61 -0.64 8.57
CA LYS A 59 -17.71 -0.10 7.21
C LYS A 59 -16.68 -0.74 6.27
N TYR A 60 -15.46 -0.97 6.74
CA TYR A 60 -14.43 -1.62 5.95
C TYR A 60 -14.80 -3.08 5.64
N GLN A 61 -15.31 -3.83 6.63
CA GLN A 61 -15.83 -5.18 6.40
C GLN A 61 -16.94 -5.22 5.35
N THR A 62 -17.82 -4.22 5.29
CA THR A 62 -18.80 -4.10 4.22
C THR A 62 -18.12 -3.91 2.85
N GLN A 63 -17.08 -3.05 2.75
CA GLN A 63 -16.35 -2.85 1.49
C GLN A 63 -15.67 -4.13 0.99
N VAL A 64 -15.04 -4.88 1.91
CA VAL A 64 -14.45 -6.20 1.60
C VAL A 64 -15.52 -7.16 1.07
N LYS A 65 -16.68 -7.24 1.75
CA LYS A 65 -17.79 -8.09 1.30
C LYS A 65 -18.32 -7.69 -0.08
N GLU A 66 -18.42 -6.39 -0.38
CA GLU A 66 -18.83 -5.94 -1.71
C GLU A 66 -17.82 -6.34 -2.80
N ARG A 67 -16.51 -6.22 -2.55
CA ARG A 67 -15.49 -6.75 -3.46
C ARG A 67 -15.62 -8.27 -3.64
N GLN A 68 -15.83 -9.00 -2.55
CA GLN A 68 -15.94 -10.47 -2.58
C GLN A 68 -17.15 -10.97 -3.38
N LYS A 69 -18.17 -10.14 -3.62
CA LYS A 69 -19.26 -10.47 -4.55
C LYS A 69 -18.80 -10.57 -6.01
N LEU A 70 -17.74 -9.85 -6.38
CA LEU A 70 -17.16 -9.93 -7.74
C LEU A 70 -16.33 -11.20 -7.90
N ILE A 71 -15.52 -11.52 -6.89
CA ILE A 71 -14.68 -12.72 -6.84
C ILE A 71 -14.30 -12.99 -5.39
N SER A 72 -14.50 -14.23 -4.92
CA SER A 72 -14.08 -14.62 -3.57
C SER A 72 -12.56 -14.60 -3.43
N ASP A 73 -12.06 -14.52 -2.20
CA ASP A 73 -10.62 -14.46 -1.94
C ASP A 73 -9.94 -15.75 -2.37
N GLU A 74 -10.57 -16.89 -2.12
CA GLU A 74 -10.10 -18.21 -2.56
C GLU A 74 -9.97 -18.26 -4.08
N THR A 75 -10.97 -17.77 -4.81
CA THR A 75 -10.97 -17.78 -6.28
C THR A 75 -9.92 -16.81 -6.82
N LEU A 76 -9.83 -15.60 -6.26
CA LEU A 76 -8.82 -14.61 -6.66
C LEU A 76 -7.39 -15.11 -6.40
N LYS A 77 -7.15 -15.79 -5.28
CA LYS A 77 -5.88 -16.48 -4.98
C LYS A 77 -5.54 -17.50 -6.07
N GLN A 78 -6.51 -18.28 -6.56
CA GLN A 78 -6.30 -19.21 -7.68
C GLN A 78 -5.98 -18.49 -9.00
N GLU A 79 -6.64 -17.36 -9.30
CA GLU A 79 -6.35 -16.58 -10.51
C GLU A 79 -4.91 -16.04 -10.51
N VAL A 80 -4.44 -15.45 -9.40
CA VAL A 80 -3.05 -14.93 -9.34
C VAL A 80 -2.00 -16.05 -9.36
N LEU A 81 -2.35 -17.30 -9.02
CA LEU A 81 -1.47 -18.47 -9.14
C LEU A 81 -1.26 -18.93 -10.60
N LYS A 82 -2.13 -18.51 -11.52
CA LYS A 82 -1.99 -18.81 -12.96
C LYS A 82 -0.80 -18.09 -13.58
N VAL A 83 -0.37 -16.96 -13.02
CA VAL A 83 0.80 -16.20 -13.51
C VAL A 83 2.08 -17.04 -13.39
N LYS A 84 2.70 -17.42 -14.51
CA LYS A 84 3.93 -18.24 -14.51
C LYS A 84 5.20 -17.43 -14.68
N GLU A 85 5.09 -16.26 -15.30
CA GLU A 85 6.19 -15.33 -15.53
C GLU A 85 5.83 -13.94 -15.03
N PHE A 86 6.81 -13.24 -14.48
CA PHE A 86 6.63 -11.89 -13.96
C PHE A 86 7.75 -10.99 -14.49
N ARG A 87 7.40 -10.11 -15.43
CA ARG A 87 8.33 -9.17 -16.06
C ARG A 87 7.59 -7.85 -16.28
N TRP A 88 8.12 -6.76 -15.75
CA TRP A 88 7.50 -5.45 -15.95
C TRP A 88 7.58 -4.99 -17.40
N GLY A 89 8.70 -5.23 -18.09
CA GLY A 89 8.96 -4.88 -19.49
C GLY A 89 9.02 -3.38 -19.79
N VAL A 90 8.21 -2.58 -19.10
CA VAL A 90 8.06 -1.13 -19.21
C VAL A 90 7.83 -0.56 -17.81
N VAL A 91 8.40 0.61 -17.54
CA VAL A 91 8.14 1.35 -16.30
C VAL A 91 6.67 1.78 -16.26
N GLN A 92 6.02 1.58 -15.11
CA GLN A 92 4.62 1.96 -14.93
C GLN A 92 4.37 3.42 -15.31
N GLY A 93 3.39 3.65 -16.18
CA GLY A 93 3.03 4.99 -16.68
C GLY A 93 3.84 5.50 -17.87
N GLN A 94 4.81 4.73 -18.37
CA GLN A 94 5.64 5.11 -19.53
C GLN A 94 5.31 4.34 -20.81
N LEU A 95 4.21 3.57 -20.83
CA LEU A 95 3.84 2.75 -22.00
C LEU A 95 3.59 3.61 -23.25
N ASP A 96 2.87 4.73 -23.12
CA ASP A 96 2.63 5.64 -24.23
C ASP A 96 3.93 6.23 -24.77
N GLN A 97 4.83 6.68 -23.88
CA GLN A 97 6.14 7.21 -24.27
C GLN A 97 6.98 6.16 -25.03
N LYS A 98 6.93 4.89 -24.60
CA LYS A 98 7.59 3.79 -25.32
C LYS A 98 7.00 3.60 -26.71
N ILE A 99 5.67 3.59 -26.86
CA ILE A 99 5.00 3.49 -28.17
C ILE A 99 5.42 4.63 -29.09
N GLN A 100 5.40 5.87 -28.58
CA GLN A 100 5.76 7.06 -29.36
C GLN A 100 7.22 7.03 -29.84
N SER A 101 8.15 6.67 -28.94
CA SER A 101 9.59 6.71 -29.22
C SER A 101 10.10 5.50 -30.00
N GLU A 102 9.64 4.29 -29.68
CA GLU A 102 10.16 3.06 -30.27
C GLU A 102 9.40 2.61 -31.52
N TYR A 103 8.16 3.07 -31.72
CA TYR A 103 7.32 2.64 -32.84
C TYR A 103 6.93 3.81 -33.74
N VAL A 104 6.13 4.77 -33.25
CA VAL A 104 5.54 5.84 -34.08
C VAL A 104 6.59 6.69 -34.77
N ARG A 105 7.63 7.15 -34.05
CA ARG A 105 8.68 8.01 -34.60
C ARG A 105 9.83 7.25 -35.26
N ARG A 106 9.87 5.93 -35.11
CA ARG A 106 10.98 5.08 -35.56
C ARG A 106 10.69 4.41 -36.90
N PHE A 107 9.51 3.84 -37.07
CA PHE A 107 9.16 3.14 -38.30
C PHE A 107 8.58 4.11 -39.32
N VAL A 108 9.25 4.23 -40.47
CA VAL A 108 8.78 5.04 -41.60
C VAL A 108 7.86 4.22 -42.51
N ARG A 109 8.15 2.92 -42.68
CA ARG A 109 7.38 2.02 -43.53
C ARG A 109 6.31 1.30 -42.71
N TYR A 110 5.10 1.26 -43.26
CA TYR A 110 3.95 0.65 -42.59
C TYR A 110 4.15 -0.84 -42.28
N GLU A 111 4.69 -1.62 -43.21
CA GLU A 111 4.91 -3.06 -42.99
C GLU A 111 5.92 -3.32 -41.87
N ASP A 112 6.98 -2.52 -41.78
CA ASP A 112 7.97 -2.62 -40.70
C ASP A 112 7.34 -2.28 -39.34
N LEU A 113 6.47 -1.26 -39.29
CA LEU A 113 5.69 -0.91 -38.11
C LEU A 113 4.80 -2.08 -37.66
N ILE A 114 4.00 -2.64 -38.57
CA ILE A 114 3.08 -3.74 -38.25
C ILE A 114 3.84 -4.97 -37.78
N ASN A 115 4.96 -5.31 -38.43
CA ASN A 115 5.82 -6.41 -38.02
C ASN A 115 6.44 -6.17 -36.63
N GLY A 116 6.93 -4.96 -36.36
CA GLY A 116 7.45 -4.59 -35.04
C GLY A 116 6.40 -4.68 -33.93
N VAL A 117 5.17 -4.23 -34.20
CA VAL A 117 4.06 -4.30 -33.24
C VAL A 117 3.72 -5.75 -32.91
N LYS A 118 3.57 -6.61 -33.93
CA LYS A 118 3.20 -8.02 -33.74
C LYS A 118 4.30 -8.85 -33.07
N SER A 119 5.55 -8.62 -33.46
CA SER A 119 6.69 -9.42 -32.97
C SER A 119 7.17 -9.02 -31.59
N LYS A 120 7.02 -7.74 -31.19
CA LYS A 120 7.60 -7.23 -29.95
C LYS A 120 6.63 -6.45 -29.07
N LEU A 121 5.95 -5.43 -29.60
CA LEU A 121 5.10 -4.56 -28.77
C LEU A 121 3.97 -5.33 -28.09
N HIS A 122 3.34 -6.24 -28.83
CA HIS A 122 2.26 -7.06 -28.31
C HIS A 122 2.71 -7.82 -27.05
N ASP A 123 3.86 -8.52 -27.14
CA ASP A 123 4.42 -9.28 -26.03
C ASP A 123 4.81 -8.39 -24.84
N ASP A 124 5.46 -7.25 -25.10
CA ASP A 124 5.81 -6.26 -24.06
C ASP A 124 4.56 -5.75 -23.32
N ILE A 125 3.48 -5.44 -24.04
CA ILE A 125 2.21 -4.99 -23.46
C ILE A 125 1.56 -6.11 -22.66
N THR A 126 1.53 -7.33 -23.20
CA THR A 126 0.97 -8.50 -22.50
C THR A 126 1.66 -8.71 -21.15
N HIS A 127 2.99 -8.72 -21.13
CA HIS A 127 3.77 -8.87 -19.90
C HIS A 127 3.51 -7.75 -18.90
N TYR A 128 3.49 -6.49 -19.36
CA TYR A 128 3.22 -5.34 -18.53
C TYR A 128 1.82 -5.39 -17.88
N VAL A 129 0.79 -5.75 -18.66
CA VAL A 129 -0.59 -5.89 -18.16
C VAL A 129 -0.68 -7.01 -17.12
N ILE A 130 -0.06 -8.17 -17.38
CA ILE A 130 -0.02 -9.28 -16.42
C ILE A 130 0.68 -8.86 -15.12
N ALA A 131 1.84 -8.21 -15.21
CA ALA A 131 2.62 -7.80 -14.04
C ALA A 131 1.88 -6.74 -13.19
N THR A 132 1.28 -5.74 -13.84
CA THR A 132 0.47 -4.71 -13.16
C THR A 132 -0.77 -5.29 -12.51
N TRP A 133 -1.51 -6.15 -13.22
CA TRP A 133 -2.70 -6.85 -12.70
C TRP A 133 -2.33 -7.77 -11.52
N TYR A 134 -1.26 -8.55 -11.65
CA TYR A 134 -0.74 -9.41 -10.59
C TYR A 134 -0.39 -8.60 -9.35
N ASN A 135 0.37 -7.51 -9.54
CA ASN A 135 0.80 -6.67 -8.43
C ASN A 135 -0.40 -6.03 -7.73
N HIS A 136 -1.40 -5.56 -8.48
CA HIS A 136 -2.62 -4.99 -7.94
C HIS A 136 -3.37 -5.99 -7.05
N TRP A 137 -3.72 -7.17 -7.57
CA TRP A 137 -4.57 -8.12 -6.83
C TRP A 137 -3.85 -8.79 -5.66
N THR A 138 -2.55 -9.06 -5.79
CA THR A 138 -1.76 -9.51 -4.63
C THR A 138 -1.69 -8.44 -3.55
N THR A 139 -1.55 -7.17 -3.92
CA THR A 139 -1.58 -6.04 -2.97
C THR A 139 -2.95 -5.92 -2.31
N VAL A 140 -4.05 -5.98 -3.06
CA VAL A 140 -5.41 -5.94 -2.50
C VAL A 140 -5.62 -7.03 -1.45
N LEU A 141 -5.23 -8.27 -1.74
CA LEU A 141 -5.37 -9.38 -0.78
C LEU A 141 -4.53 -9.18 0.49
N ILE A 142 -3.31 -8.66 0.36
CA ILE A 142 -2.42 -8.39 1.50
C ILE A 142 -2.94 -7.21 2.32
N GLU A 143 -3.38 -6.12 1.68
CA GLU A 143 -3.92 -4.94 2.36
C GLU A 143 -5.25 -5.25 3.05
N ASP A 144 -6.14 -6.04 2.41
CA ASP A 144 -7.39 -6.53 3.03
C ASP A 144 -7.08 -7.34 4.30
N HIS A 145 -6.05 -8.19 4.27
CA HIS A 145 -5.63 -8.98 5.43
C HIS A 145 -5.09 -8.09 6.56
N ILE A 146 -4.14 -7.20 6.25
CA ILE A 146 -3.59 -6.22 7.21
C ILE A 146 -4.71 -5.40 7.85
N SER A 147 -5.63 -4.89 7.04
CA SER A 147 -6.72 -4.02 7.46
C SER A 147 -7.76 -4.70 8.35
N GLN A 148 -7.88 -6.02 8.25
CA GLN A 148 -8.76 -6.82 9.09
C GLN A 148 -8.12 -7.27 10.41
N HIS A 149 -6.81 -7.06 10.58
CA HIS A 149 -6.11 -7.40 11.81
C HIS A 149 -6.68 -6.66 13.03
N SER A 150 -6.75 -7.34 14.18
CA SER A 150 -7.36 -6.80 15.41
C SER A 150 -6.65 -5.57 15.99
N LYS A 151 -5.36 -5.39 15.67
CA LYS A 151 -4.52 -4.25 16.08
C LYS A 151 -4.50 -3.09 15.09
N VAL A 152 -5.15 -3.23 13.93
CA VAL A 152 -5.10 -2.28 12.83
C VAL A 152 -6.48 -1.66 12.59
N ILE A 153 -6.54 -0.35 12.39
CA ILE A 153 -7.75 0.36 11.93
C ILE A 153 -7.50 0.85 10.51
N PRO A 154 -8.25 0.40 9.49
CA PRO A 154 -8.03 0.85 8.12
C PRO A 154 -8.64 2.24 7.86
N THR A 155 -8.24 2.90 6.77
CA THR A 155 -8.96 4.06 6.25
C THR A 155 -10.11 3.64 5.32
N LEU A 156 -11.21 4.40 5.31
CA LEU A 156 -12.35 4.14 4.41
C LEU A 156 -12.24 4.87 3.06
N LYS A 157 -11.25 5.77 2.94
CA LYS A 157 -10.84 6.44 1.70
C LYS A 157 -9.39 6.93 1.85
N ASN A 158 -8.61 6.82 0.79
CA ASN A 158 -7.21 7.24 0.78
C ASN A 158 -7.07 8.66 0.19
N ASN A 159 -7.31 9.68 1.02
CA ASN A 159 -7.34 11.09 0.57
C ASN A 159 -6.19 11.95 1.13
N PHE A 160 -5.31 11.37 1.95
CA PHE A 160 -4.25 12.14 2.63
C PHE A 160 -3.04 11.27 3.02
N GLY A 161 -2.75 10.21 2.25
CA GLY A 161 -1.51 9.42 2.43
C GLY A 161 -1.51 8.58 3.72
N VAL A 162 -2.67 8.07 4.12
CA VAL A 162 -2.80 7.16 5.27
C VAL A 162 -3.70 6.01 4.86
N ASP A 163 -3.19 4.80 4.97
CA ASP A 163 -3.91 3.57 4.64
C ASP A 163 -4.42 2.88 5.91
N ILE A 164 -3.64 2.94 6.99
CA ILE A 164 -3.99 2.31 8.26
C ILE A 164 -3.59 3.15 9.47
N PHE A 165 -4.16 2.82 10.62
CA PHE A 165 -3.70 3.23 11.94
C PHE A 165 -3.27 1.98 12.71
N PHE A 166 -2.03 1.98 13.19
CA PHE A 166 -1.46 0.91 14.01
C PHE A 166 -0.79 1.53 15.24
N ASP A 167 -1.07 0.96 16.41
CA ASP A 167 -0.60 1.47 17.71
C ASP A 167 -0.81 2.98 17.86
N ASN A 168 -2.01 3.45 17.50
CA ASN A 168 -2.43 4.86 17.53
C ASN A 168 -1.60 5.81 16.65
N GLN A 169 -0.84 5.30 15.69
CA GLN A 169 -0.11 6.09 14.70
C GLN A 169 -0.63 5.82 13.27
N PRO A 170 -0.77 6.86 12.42
CA PRO A 170 -1.14 6.68 11.01
C PRO A 170 0.05 6.14 10.22
N PHE A 171 -0.21 5.28 9.23
CA PHE A 171 0.79 4.79 8.28
C PHE A 171 0.22 4.70 6.86
N ASP A 172 1.06 5.09 5.91
CA ASP A 172 0.99 4.75 4.48
C ASP A 172 1.61 3.35 4.29
N LEU A 173 0.86 2.42 3.69
CA LEU A 173 1.31 1.06 3.43
C LEU A 173 2.14 1.02 2.16
N LYS A 174 3.25 0.29 2.24
CA LYS A 174 4.15 0.08 1.10
C LYS A 174 4.56 -1.39 1.02
N ILE A 175 3.93 -2.13 0.12
CA ILE A 175 4.30 -3.50 -0.17
C ILE A 175 5.27 -3.50 -1.36
N THR A 176 6.50 -3.96 -1.14
CA THR A 176 7.57 -3.91 -2.15
C THR A 176 8.47 -5.14 -2.05
N TYR A 177 9.30 -5.34 -3.07
CA TYR A 177 10.39 -6.30 -3.02
C TYR A 177 11.67 -5.65 -2.48
N LEU A 178 12.60 -6.47 -2.01
CA LEU A 178 13.93 -6.01 -1.65
C LEU A 178 14.62 -5.38 -2.87
N PRO A 179 15.16 -4.14 -2.77
CA PRO A 179 15.91 -3.52 -3.86
C PRO A 179 17.19 -4.31 -4.18
N LYS A 180 17.61 -4.28 -5.45
CA LYS A 180 18.78 -5.02 -5.95
C LYS A 180 20.10 -4.60 -5.29
N ASP A 181 20.17 -3.38 -4.78
CA ASP A 181 21.36 -2.82 -4.11
C ASP A 181 21.55 -3.35 -2.67
N PHE A 182 20.60 -4.15 -2.17
CA PHE A 182 20.64 -4.72 -0.83
C PHE A 182 20.70 -6.24 -0.85
N THR A 183 21.51 -6.79 0.06
CA THR A 183 21.49 -8.21 0.40
C THR A 183 20.57 -8.47 1.58
N LEU A 184 20.05 -9.68 1.68
CA LEU A 184 19.18 -10.05 2.80
C LEU A 184 19.92 -9.96 4.15
N GLU A 185 21.19 -10.36 4.20
CA GLU A 185 22.02 -10.31 5.41
C GLU A 185 22.17 -8.88 5.94
N GLN A 186 22.47 -7.92 5.05
CA GLN A 186 22.61 -6.50 5.41
C GLN A 186 21.32 -5.97 6.05
N VAL A 187 20.17 -6.27 5.45
CA VAL A 187 18.89 -5.73 5.91
C VAL A 187 18.40 -6.42 7.19
N LEU A 188 18.66 -7.71 7.36
CA LEU A 188 18.37 -8.40 8.63
C LEU A 188 19.20 -7.85 9.78
N LYS A 189 20.45 -7.46 9.51
CA LYS A 189 21.34 -6.84 10.50
C LYS A 189 20.96 -5.39 10.81
N ASN A 190 20.62 -4.60 9.80
CA ASN A 190 20.23 -3.20 9.96
C ASN A 190 19.06 -2.81 9.04
N PRO A 191 17.81 -3.09 9.45
CA PRO A 191 16.64 -2.81 8.63
C PRO A 191 16.38 -1.30 8.42
N LYS A 192 16.95 -0.43 9.27
CA LYS A 192 16.77 1.02 9.17
C LYS A 192 17.42 1.61 7.94
N ASP A 193 18.56 1.08 7.50
CA ASP A 193 19.24 1.55 6.29
C ASP A 193 18.36 1.36 5.05
N LEU A 194 17.64 0.25 4.99
CA LEU A 194 16.68 0.00 3.92
C LEU A 194 15.51 0.98 3.99
N ILE A 195 14.97 1.28 5.18
CA ILE A 195 13.88 2.26 5.32
C ILE A 195 14.34 3.63 4.79
N ILE A 196 15.52 4.11 5.22
CA ILE A 196 16.09 5.37 4.75
C ILE A 196 16.19 5.35 3.23
N TRP A 197 16.82 4.33 2.66
CA TRP A 197 16.98 4.21 1.22
C TRP A 197 15.63 4.22 0.47
N LEU A 198 14.59 3.55 0.99
CA LEU A 198 13.25 3.54 0.39
C LEU A 198 12.58 4.92 0.39
N TYR A 199 12.83 5.74 1.41
CA TYR A 199 12.38 7.14 1.43
C TYR A 199 13.20 8.04 0.49
N GLU A 200 14.51 7.85 0.41
CA GLU A 200 15.38 8.72 -0.41
C GLU A 200 15.24 8.43 -1.91
N ASN A 201 14.95 7.17 -2.28
CA ASN A 201 14.85 6.71 -3.68
C ASN A 201 13.42 6.64 -4.22
N GLN A 202 12.47 7.30 -3.56
CA GLN A 202 11.10 7.41 -4.05
C GLN A 202 11.02 8.30 -5.31
N GLY A 203 10.16 7.95 -6.25
CA GLY A 203 9.95 8.76 -7.46
C GLY A 203 9.42 10.16 -7.10
N ALA A 204 9.96 11.21 -7.73
CA ALA A 204 9.64 12.60 -7.38
C ALA A 204 8.15 12.97 -7.45
N GLN A 205 7.39 12.33 -8.36
CA GLN A 205 5.93 12.51 -8.47
C GLN A 205 5.14 11.81 -7.37
N ARG A 206 5.77 10.87 -6.66
CA ARG A 206 5.19 10.06 -5.56
C ARG A 206 5.85 10.37 -4.22
N PHE A 207 6.51 11.53 -4.13
CA PHE A 207 7.17 11.94 -2.90
C PHE A 207 6.15 12.08 -1.77
N GLY A 208 6.45 11.44 -0.64
CA GLY A 208 5.76 11.59 0.63
C GLY A 208 6.75 11.48 1.78
N ALA A 209 6.52 12.26 2.83
CA ALA A 209 7.26 12.20 4.09
C ALA A 209 6.39 11.68 5.24
N ASP A 210 5.20 11.18 4.91
CA ASP A 210 4.29 10.55 5.85
C ASP A 210 4.92 9.32 6.49
N ASN A 211 4.40 8.94 7.65
CA ASN A 211 4.78 7.70 8.30
C ASN A 211 4.49 6.52 7.37
N ARG A 212 5.45 5.61 7.17
CA ARG A 212 5.27 4.43 6.30
C ARG A 212 5.49 3.14 7.05
N PHE A 213 4.62 2.17 6.76
CA PHE A 213 4.85 0.79 7.12
C PHE A 213 5.19 0.00 5.85
N PHE A 214 6.44 -0.45 5.77
CA PHE A 214 6.95 -1.22 4.65
C PHE A 214 6.77 -2.72 4.91
N VAL A 215 6.14 -3.41 3.98
CA VAL A 215 6.18 -4.88 3.90
C VAL A 215 7.10 -5.22 2.74
N VAL A 216 8.29 -5.73 3.07
CA VAL A 216 9.34 -6.06 2.10
C VAL A 216 9.44 -7.57 1.96
N LEU A 217 9.21 -8.06 0.74
CA LEU A 217 9.30 -9.47 0.42
C LEU A 217 10.64 -9.80 -0.23
N ALA A 218 11.32 -10.83 0.28
CA ALA A 218 12.59 -11.31 -0.25
C ALA A 218 12.67 -12.83 -0.21
N SER A 219 12.71 -13.46 -1.38
CA SER A 219 13.05 -14.89 -1.51
C SER A 219 14.54 -15.10 -1.24
N LYS A 220 14.88 -15.98 -0.29
CA LYS A 220 16.25 -16.19 0.20
C LYS A 220 17.19 -16.72 -0.88
N ASN A 221 16.66 -17.57 -1.77
CA ASN A 221 17.45 -18.24 -2.79
C ASN A 221 17.58 -17.41 -4.06
N ASN A 222 16.59 -16.56 -4.37
CA ASN A 222 16.58 -15.74 -5.57
C ASN A 222 15.64 -14.53 -5.40
N LEU A 223 16.20 -13.32 -5.35
CA LEU A 223 15.42 -12.09 -5.20
C LEU A 223 14.47 -11.84 -6.37
N GLU A 224 14.81 -12.27 -7.59
CA GLU A 224 13.94 -12.16 -8.77
C GLU A 224 12.69 -13.05 -8.64
N GLU A 225 12.66 -14.00 -7.70
CA GLU A 225 11.52 -14.86 -7.42
C GLU A 225 10.68 -14.40 -6.23
N SER A 226 10.99 -13.24 -5.66
CA SER A 226 10.22 -12.66 -4.55
C SER A 226 8.76 -12.39 -4.91
N TRP A 227 8.45 -12.22 -6.21
CA TRP A 227 7.07 -12.12 -6.66
C TRP A 227 6.28 -13.40 -6.39
N LYS A 228 6.89 -14.60 -6.46
CA LYS A 228 6.22 -15.87 -6.10
C LYS A 228 5.91 -15.93 -4.60
N LEU A 229 6.80 -15.39 -3.76
CA LEU A 229 6.55 -15.28 -2.32
C LEU A 229 5.35 -14.40 -2.01
N LYS A 230 5.14 -13.31 -2.77
CA LYS A 230 4.01 -12.38 -2.57
C LYS A 230 2.62 -13.05 -2.67
N ARG A 231 2.49 -14.15 -3.42
CA ARG A 231 1.24 -14.92 -3.54
C ARG A 231 1.21 -16.19 -2.68
N ASP A 232 2.22 -16.44 -1.85
CA ASP A 232 2.15 -17.45 -0.81
C ASP A 232 1.36 -16.89 0.39
N PHE A 233 0.07 -16.68 0.17
CA PHE A 233 -0.78 -15.92 1.10
C PHE A 233 -0.82 -16.54 2.50
N ASN A 234 -0.81 -17.87 2.62
CA ASN A 234 -0.80 -18.52 3.93
C ASN A 234 0.45 -18.13 4.73
N PHE A 235 1.62 -18.15 4.09
CA PHE A 235 2.87 -17.75 4.73
C PHE A 235 2.91 -16.25 5.00
N VAL A 236 2.60 -15.43 3.99
CA VAL A 236 2.63 -13.96 4.09
C VAL A 236 1.67 -13.45 5.18
N PHE A 237 0.44 -13.96 5.22
CA PHE A 237 -0.57 -13.54 6.21
C PHE A 237 -0.15 -13.92 7.62
N ASN A 238 0.41 -15.12 7.81
CA ASN A 238 0.92 -15.55 9.10
C ASN A 238 2.09 -14.67 9.61
N GLU A 239 3.01 -14.25 8.73
CA GLU A 239 4.09 -13.34 9.13
C GLU A 239 3.58 -11.91 9.42
N ILE A 240 2.53 -11.48 8.72
CA ILE A 240 1.85 -10.21 9.00
C ILE A 240 1.18 -10.24 10.39
N ASP A 241 0.44 -11.30 10.70
CA ASP A 241 -0.24 -11.46 11.99
C ASP A 241 0.78 -11.46 13.14
N LYS A 242 1.82 -12.28 13.03
CA LYS A 242 2.93 -12.30 13.99
C LYS A 242 3.56 -10.92 14.20
N PHE A 243 3.74 -10.15 13.13
CA PHE A 243 4.29 -8.80 13.25
C PHE A 243 3.36 -7.91 14.07
N PHE A 244 2.08 -7.82 13.71
CA PHE A 244 1.16 -6.92 14.38
C PHE A 244 0.81 -7.33 15.81
N ASP A 245 0.88 -8.62 16.14
CA ASP A 245 0.67 -9.11 17.50
C ASP A 245 1.79 -8.71 18.46
N ASN A 246 3.02 -8.57 17.96
CA ASN A 246 4.22 -8.36 18.79
C ASN A 246 4.82 -6.95 18.66
N ALA A 247 4.57 -6.26 17.55
CA ALA A 247 5.13 -4.94 17.32
C ALA A 247 4.41 -3.85 18.12
N SER A 248 5.16 -2.82 18.48
CA SER A 248 4.66 -1.56 19.02
C SER A 248 5.37 -0.40 18.32
N VAL A 249 4.76 0.78 18.31
CA VAL A 249 5.32 1.99 17.71
C VAL A 249 5.83 2.91 18.81
N SER A 250 7.04 3.44 18.63
CA SER A 250 7.67 4.34 19.60
C SER A 250 8.56 5.36 18.90
N THR A 251 9.13 6.29 19.67
CA THR A 251 10.11 7.25 19.15
C THR A 251 11.40 6.60 18.64
N LYS A 252 11.68 5.33 18.97
CA LYS A 252 12.82 4.58 18.42
C LYS A 252 12.65 4.23 16.94
N ASP A 253 11.41 4.31 16.44
CA ASP A 253 11.04 4.09 15.04
C ASP A 253 11.16 5.37 14.20
N GLU A 254 11.69 6.46 14.78
CA GLU A 254 12.00 7.69 14.06
C GLU A 254 13.11 7.46 13.04
N ILE A 255 12.88 7.97 11.83
CA ILE A 255 13.78 7.92 10.69
C ILE A 255 14.01 9.34 10.19
N ILE A 256 15.28 9.69 10.02
CA ILE A 256 15.71 10.91 9.36
C ILE A 256 16.22 10.52 7.97
N PHE A 257 15.72 11.19 6.92
CA PHE A 257 16.12 10.93 5.54
C PHE A 257 16.21 12.23 4.74
N SER A 258 16.91 12.18 3.61
CA SER A 258 17.10 13.33 2.73
C SER A 258 16.46 13.13 1.36
N PHE A 259 15.66 14.09 0.92
CA PHE A 259 15.09 14.08 -0.43
C PHE A 259 15.26 15.44 -1.08
N LYS A 260 15.84 15.48 -2.30
CA LYS A 260 16.11 16.73 -3.04
C LYS A 260 16.77 17.83 -2.17
N LYS A 261 17.82 17.46 -1.43
CA LYS A 261 18.59 18.34 -0.52
C LYS A 261 17.80 18.91 0.67
N LYS A 262 16.64 18.35 1.00
CA LYS A 262 15.89 18.67 2.22
C LYS A 262 15.88 17.46 3.15
N THR A 263 16.03 17.71 4.44
CA THR A 263 15.94 16.69 5.49
C THR A 263 14.52 16.59 6.00
N TYR A 264 14.04 15.38 6.17
CA TYR A 264 12.72 15.05 6.68
C TYR A 264 12.87 14.08 7.84
N THR A 265 11.88 14.09 8.72
CA THR A 265 11.81 13.14 9.83
C THR A 265 10.40 12.58 9.92
N THR A 266 10.31 11.27 10.14
CA THR A 266 9.06 10.50 10.11
C THR A 266 9.16 9.28 11.04
N ILE A 267 8.02 8.66 11.35
CA ILE A 267 7.99 7.36 12.03
C ILE A 267 7.79 6.26 10.98
N SER A 268 8.63 5.23 11.00
CA SER A 268 8.49 4.14 10.03
C SER A 268 8.73 2.78 10.64
N LYS A 269 7.98 1.80 10.12
CA LYS A 269 8.10 0.39 10.44
C LYS A 269 8.44 -0.39 9.18
N ILE A 270 9.10 -1.52 9.37
CA ILE A 270 9.37 -2.48 8.31
C ILE A 270 9.12 -3.91 8.80
N LEU A 271 8.44 -4.69 7.98
CA LEU A 271 8.28 -6.12 8.10
C LEU A 271 9.00 -6.77 6.92
N LEU A 272 10.02 -7.59 7.22
CA LEU A 272 10.73 -8.39 6.23
C LEU A 272 10.14 -9.78 6.19
N ILE A 273 9.48 -10.14 5.08
CA ILE A 273 8.93 -11.48 4.86
C ILE A 273 9.90 -12.23 3.97
N THR A 274 10.50 -13.29 4.53
CA THR A 274 11.58 -14.02 3.86
C THR A 274 11.32 -15.52 3.88
N LYS A 275 11.52 -16.18 2.73
CA LYS A 275 11.34 -17.63 2.58
C LYS A 275 12.45 -18.21 1.74
#